data_AF-A0A948N3J2-F1
#
_entry.id   AF-A0A948N3J2-F1
#
_cell.length_a   1.000
_cell.length_b   1.000
_cell.length_c   1.000
_cell.angle_alpha   90.00
_cell.angle_beta   90.00
_cell.angle_gamma   90.00
#
_symmetry.space_group_name_H-M   'P 1'
#
loop_
_entity.id
_entity.type
_entity.pdbx_description
1 polymer ?
#
loop_
_entity_poly.entity_id
_entity_poly.type
_entity_poly.pdbx_seq_one_letter_code
_entity_poly.pdbx_strand_id
1 'polypeptide(L)'
;MRPGPRLFRLSLAGLVCAPVVAGCKPTQQPPPPAPAPPIVQPTTLPPQAPSALDRARLLQAVDLAASSYTSGQTRAGEDVAGRRFVLRQAFGCQGPALTATPGLAQWTWGRDRRSIEISLAPADWSRDPLFSTADSPWEAVEGFWIARPWMRDAGCPAPPTGTTKDAEAATTDRAAEPDAATPPIDPTTPAHPAAPAPQVAGLASVFEAGGSRVGRRDGKAFALTQRAETGVVLVAPARGFRLVIEGRLGAFPSGQAIRCRAPSADTRPVCVAAAEVDRVAFEDADGRVLREWRPG
;
A
#
# COMPACT_ATOMS: atom_id res chain seq x y z
N MET A 1 -63.85 31.87 12.59
CA MET A 1 -63.91 32.85 13.69
C MET A 1 -62.60 32.77 14.48
N ARG A 2 -61.78 33.83 14.44
CA ARG A 2 -60.64 34.03 15.36
C ARG A 2 -61.17 34.67 16.65
N PRO A 3 -60.52 34.43 17.80
CA PRO A 3 -60.18 35.56 18.67
C PRO A 3 -58.73 35.53 19.14
N GLY A 4 -58.19 36.74 19.31
CA GLY A 4 -56.79 37.07 19.54
C GLY A 4 -56.34 37.14 21.01
N PRO A 5 -55.20 37.82 21.28
CA PRO A 5 -54.27 37.47 22.35
C PRO A 5 -54.42 38.31 23.63
N ARG A 6 -53.87 37.82 24.74
CA ARG A 6 -53.79 38.55 26.03
C ARG A 6 -52.40 39.15 26.25
N LEU A 7 -52.37 40.48 26.32
CA LEU A 7 -51.30 41.30 26.87
C LEU A 7 -51.36 41.24 28.41
N PHE A 8 -50.20 41.22 29.08
CA PHE A 8 -50.10 41.58 30.49
C PHE A 8 -49.08 42.70 30.68
N ARG A 9 -49.50 43.68 31.49
CA ARG A 9 -48.93 45.00 31.72
C ARG A 9 -48.25 45.06 33.09
N LEU A 10 -47.18 45.86 33.16
CA LEU A 10 -46.76 46.79 34.23
C LEU A 10 -46.48 46.26 35.65
N SER A 11 -45.35 46.70 36.24
CA SER A 11 -45.38 47.83 37.21
C SER A 11 -43.98 48.30 37.62
N LEU A 12 -43.94 49.60 37.96
CA LEU A 12 -42.82 50.51 38.16
C LEU A 12 -42.83 51.01 39.63
N ALA A 13 -41.67 51.17 40.27
CA ALA A 13 -41.47 52.01 41.48
C ALA A 13 -39.95 52.12 41.71
N GLY A 14 -39.34 53.23 42.13
CA GLY A 14 -39.79 54.54 42.57
C GLY A 14 -38.59 55.50 42.66
N LEU A 15 -38.93 56.79 42.73
CA LEU A 15 -38.13 57.99 42.55
C LEU A 15 -37.50 58.50 43.87
N VAL A 16 -36.25 58.97 43.89
CA VAL A 16 -35.78 60.11 44.74
C VAL A 16 -34.59 60.82 44.06
N CYS A 17 -34.68 62.14 43.91
CA CYS A 17 -33.61 63.05 43.48
C CYS A 17 -33.14 63.93 44.66
N ALA A 18 -31.83 64.18 44.76
CA ALA A 18 -31.28 65.41 45.36
C ALA A 18 -29.90 65.74 44.74
N PRO A 19 -29.56 67.03 44.52
CA PRO A 19 -28.41 67.45 43.69
C PRO A 19 -27.18 67.83 44.54
N VAL A 20 -25.98 67.55 44.02
CA VAL A 20 -24.73 68.16 44.49
C VAL A 20 -23.92 68.62 43.29
N VAL A 21 -23.64 69.92 43.26
CA VAL A 21 -22.76 70.60 42.31
C VAL A 21 -21.32 70.30 42.73
N ALA A 22 -20.56 69.60 41.90
CA ALA A 22 -19.12 69.44 42.07
C ALA A 22 -18.45 69.57 40.69
N GLY A 23 -17.45 70.45 40.62
CA GLY A 23 -16.86 70.95 39.39
C GLY A 23 -16.37 69.86 38.42
N CYS A 24 -16.56 70.14 37.13
CA CYS A 24 -15.97 69.38 36.04
C CYS A 24 -14.44 69.42 36.13
N LYS A 25 -13.86 68.45 36.82
CA LYS A 25 -12.52 67.98 36.50
C LYS A 25 -12.65 67.24 35.16
N PRO A 26 -11.92 67.61 34.09
CA PRO A 26 -11.84 66.75 32.92
C PRO A 26 -11.28 65.40 33.38
N THR A 27 -12.11 64.38 33.40
CA THR A 27 -11.68 63.00 33.62
C THR A 27 -10.80 62.63 32.45
N GLN A 28 -9.49 62.57 32.67
CA GLN A 28 -8.55 62.06 31.67
C GLN A 28 -8.89 60.59 31.44
N GLN A 29 -9.55 60.32 30.31
CA GLN A 29 -9.89 58.97 29.89
C GLN A 29 -8.58 58.18 29.73
N PRO A 30 -8.41 57.05 30.43
CA PRO A 30 -7.27 56.17 30.20
C PRO A 30 -7.20 55.84 28.70
N PRO A 31 -6.01 55.79 28.09
CA PRO A 31 -5.89 55.40 26.70
C PRO A 31 -6.59 54.04 26.51
N PRO A 32 -7.32 53.85 25.40
CA PRO A 32 -8.06 52.62 25.16
C PRO A 32 -7.13 51.42 25.32
N PRO A 33 -7.58 50.33 25.97
CA PRO A 33 -6.77 49.13 26.11
C PRO A 33 -6.35 48.67 24.71
N ALA A 34 -5.08 48.29 24.58
CA ALA A 34 -4.54 47.78 23.34
C ALA A 34 -5.47 46.67 22.81
N PRO A 35 -5.74 46.62 21.49
CA PRO A 35 -6.59 45.60 20.92
C PRO A 35 -6.11 44.23 21.38
N ALA A 36 -7.03 43.47 21.99
CA ALA A 36 -6.73 42.10 22.41
C ALA A 36 -6.18 41.34 21.19
N PRO A 37 -5.12 40.53 21.35
CA PRO A 37 -4.64 39.71 20.26
C PRO A 37 -5.82 38.86 19.75
N PRO A 38 -5.98 38.72 18.42
CA PRO A 38 -7.08 37.97 17.87
C PRO A 38 -7.06 36.56 18.49
N ILE A 39 -8.21 36.16 19.06
CA ILE A 39 -8.43 34.79 19.48
C ILE A 39 -8.27 33.94 18.23
N VAL A 40 -7.17 33.19 18.14
CA VAL A 40 -6.94 32.23 17.08
C VAL A 40 -8.01 31.15 17.27
N GLN A 41 -9.09 31.22 16.48
CA GLN A 41 -10.04 30.13 16.41
C GLN A 41 -9.25 28.90 15.97
N PRO A 42 -9.35 27.75 16.67
CA PRO A 42 -8.68 26.55 16.21
C PRO A 42 -9.23 26.24 14.82
N THR A 43 -8.36 26.37 13.81
CA THR A 43 -8.67 25.98 12.45
C THR A 43 -9.11 24.53 12.49
N THR A 44 -10.40 24.26 12.28
CA THR A 44 -10.85 22.90 11.98
C THR A 44 -10.12 22.49 10.71
N LEU A 45 -9.10 21.63 10.85
CA LEU A 45 -8.43 21.00 9.72
C LEU A 45 -9.51 20.45 8.80
N PRO A 46 -9.45 20.73 7.48
CA PRO A 46 -10.37 20.09 6.54
C PRO A 46 -10.31 18.57 6.77
N PRO A 47 -11.44 17.85 6.69
CA PRO A 47 -11.42 16.40 6.81
C PRO A 47 -10.35 15.86 5.85
N GLN A 48 -9.32 15.22 6.40
CA GLN A 48 -8.27 14.63 5.58
C GLN A 48 -8.97 13.68 4.62
N ALA A 49 -8.82 13.91 3.30
CA ALA A 49 -9.32 12.96 2.31
C ALA A 49 -8.80 11.57 2.70
N PRO A 50 -9.63 10.51 2.64
CA PRO A 50 -9.18 9.18 3.05
C PRO A 50 -7.91 8.86 2.25
N SER A 51 -6.81 8.62 2.96
CA SER A 51 -5.54 8.32 2.32
C SER A 51 -5.71 7.08 1.45
N ALA A 52 -5.07 7.11 0.28
CA ALA A 52 -5.01 5.94 -0.58
C ALA A 52 -4.50 4.74 0.21
N LEU A 53 -5.07 3.57 -0.05
CA LEU A 53 -4.60 2.30 0.51
C LEU A 53 -3.14 2.09 0.14
N ASP A 54 -2.27 2.14 1.14
CA ASP A 54 -0.87 1.76 0.97
C ASP A 54 -0.72 0.23 0.91
N ARG A 55 0.51 -0.23 0.72
CA ARG A 55 0.86 -1.66 0.70
C ARG A 55 0.37 -2.40 1.95
N ALA A 56 0.55 -1.83 3.13
CA ALA A 56 0.24 -2.50 4.39
C ALA A 56 -1.27 -2.72 4.53
N ARG A 57 -2.07 -1.70 4.19
CA ARG A 57 -3.52 -1.76 4.22
C ARG A 57 -4.10 -2.62 3.11
N LEU A 58 -3.53 -2.59 1.90
CA LEU A 58 -3.92 -3.47 0.81
C LEU A 58 -3.68 -4.95 1.19
N LEU A 59 -2.50 -5.28 1.72
CA LEU A 59 -2.20 -6.65 2.15
C LEU A 59 -3.05 -7.09 3.35
N GLN A 60 -3.39 -6.19 4.27
CA GLN A 60 -4.34 -6.48 5.34
C GLN A 60 -5.73 -6.86 4.78
N ALA A 61 -6.22 -6.14 3.77
CA ALA A 61 -7.47 -6.47 3.10
C ALA A 61 -7.41 -7.83 2.40
N VAL A 62 -6.28 -8.15 1.76
CA VAL A 62 -6.05 -9.46 1.13
C VAL A 62 -6.05 -10.60 2.16
N ASP A 63 -5.38 -10.42 3.31
CA ASP A 63 -5.33 -11.44 4.35
C ASP A 63 -6.71 -11.67 5.00
N LEU A 64 -7.50 -10.61 5.18
CA LEU A 64 -8.90 -10.72 5.64
C LEU A 64 -9.76 -11.47 4.62
N ALA A 65 -9.61 -11.18 3.33
CA ALA A 65 -10.33 -11.90 2.26
C ALA A 65 -9.93 -13.38 2.22
N ALA A 66 -8.64 -13.70 2.37
CA ALA A 66 -8.14 -15.06 2.44
C ALA A 66 -8.73 -15.84 3.62
N SER A 67 -8.74 -15.23 4.80
CA SER A 67 -9.32 -15.84 6.01
C SER A 67 -10.83 -16.08 5.86
N SER A 68 -11.55 -15.11 5.29
CA SER A 68 -12.99 -15.21 5.02
C SER A 68 -13.30 -16.33 4.03
N TYR A 69 -12.52 -16.42 2.95
CA TYR A 69 -12.63 -17.48 1.95
C TYR A 69 -12.46 -18.87 2.58
N THR A 70 -11.38 -19.08 3.35
CA THR A 70 -11.11 -20.38 3.98
C THR A 70 -12.14 -20.75 5.05
N SER A 71 -12.69 -19.76 5.76
CA SER A 71 -13.74 -19.98 6.77
C SER A 71 -15.16 -20.07 6.20
N GLY A 72 -15.34 -19.92 4.89
CA GLY A 72 -16.65 -19.94 4.23
C GLY A 72 -17.52 -18.72 4.54
N GLN A 73 -16.94 -17.63 5.06
CA GLN A 73 -17.65 -16.39 5.34
C GLN A 73 -17.83 -15.56 4.06
N THR A 74 -19.07 -15.18 3.76
CA THR A 74 -19.43 -14.42 2.55
C THR A 74 -19.18 -12.92 2.67
N ARG A 75 -19.01 -12.42 3.90
CA ARG A 75 -18.61 -11.04 4.21
C ARG A 75 -17.71 -11.03 5.44
N ALA A 76 -16.41 -10.86 5.23
CA ALA A 76 -15.55 -10.32 6.26
C ALA A 76 -14.44 -9.48 5.61
N GLY A 77 -14.37 -8.21 6.03
CA GLY A 77 -13.46 -7.21 5.47
C GLY A 77 -14.18 -5.89 5.20
N GLU A 78 -13.47 -4.78 5.42
CA GLU A 78 -13.88 -3.47 4.91
C GLU A 78 -14.04 -3.57 3.39
N ASP A 79 -15.15 -3.08 2.84
CA ASP A 79 -15.30 -3.02 1.40
C ASP A 79 -14.29 -1.99 0.86
N VAL A 80 -13.23 -2.50 0.23
CA VAL A 80 -12.19 -1.70 -0.36
C VAL A 80 -12.50 -1.31 -1.80
N ALA A 81 -13.64 -1.76 -2.36
CA ALA A 81 -14.09 -1.35 -3.69
C ALA A 81 -14.22 0.17 -3.77
N GLY A 82 -13.79 0.73 -4.90
CA GLY A 82 -13.78 2.16 -5.14
C GLY A 82 -12.68 2.94 -4.40
N ARG A 83 -11.93 2.33 -3.47
CA ARG A 83 -10.84 3.04 -2.79
C ARG A 83 -9.64 3.23 -3.72
N ARG A 84 -9.00 4.40 -3.60
CA ARG A 84 -7.68 4.65 -4.22
C ARG A 84 -6.61 3.81 -3.52
N PHE A 85 -5.61 3.37 -4.27
CA PHE A 85 -4.46 2.66 -3.71
C PHE A 85 -3.14 3.15 -4.31
N VAL A 86 -2.06 2.97 -3.53
CA VAL A 86 -0.67 3.16 -3.94
C VAL A 86 0.12 1.95 -3.44
N LEU A 87 0.39 1.00 -4.34
CA LEU A 87 1.25 -0.14 -4.07
C LEU A 87 2.69 0.21 -4.45
N ARG A 88 3.50 0.55 -3.46
CA ARG A 88 4.97 0.62 -3.59
C ARG A 88 5.60 -0.68 -3.10
N GLN A 89 6.48 -1.29 -3.89
CA GLN A 89 7.21 -2.50 -3.48
C GLN A 89 8.62 -2.57 -4.08
N ALA A 90 9.58 -3.03 -3.28
CA ALA A 90 10.96 -3.17 -3.72
C ALA A 90 11.21 -4.46 -4.51
N PHE A 91 12.00 -4.37 -5.58
CA PHE A 91 12.49 -5.50 -6.37
C PHE A 91 14.00 -5.38 -6.63
N GLY A 92 14.63 -6.48 -7.06
CA GLY A 92 16.08 -6.52 -7.27
C GLY A 92 16.92 -6.61 -5.99
N CYS A 93 16.30 -6.91 -4.85
CA CYS A 93 16.95 -6.96 -3.54
C CYS A 93 18.06 -8.02 -3.42
N GLN A 94 18.06 -9.03 -4.29
CA GLN A 94 19.05 -10.11 -4.33
C GLN A 94 19.94 -10.03 -5.58
N GLY A 95 20.00 -8.86 -6.22
CA GLY A 95 20.72 -8.67 -7.47
C GLY A 95 19.84 -8.84 -8.73
N PRO A 96 20.47 -8.99 -9.90
CA PRO A 96 19.76 -9.10 -11.17
C PRO A 96 18.97 -10.41 -11.23
N ALA A 97 17.83 -10.38 -11.90
CA ALA A 97 17.00 -11.57 -12.12
C ALA A 97 17.71 -12.56 -13.05
N LEU A 98 17.62 -13.84 -12.70
CA LEU A 98 18.09 -14.95 -13.54
C LEU A 98 17.02 -15.39 -14.54
N THR A 99 15.76 -15.28 -14.13
CA THR A 99 14.59 -15.65 -14.94
C THR A 99 13.49 -14.60 -14.78
N ALA A 100 12.76 -14.39 -15.87
CA ALA A 100 11.61 -13.50 -15.88
C ALA A 100 10.35 -14.21 -15.36
N THR A 101 9.69 -13.58 -14.39
CA THR A 101 8.38 -14.02 -13.89
C THR A 101 7.34 -12.97 -14.27
N PRO A 102 6.39 -13.28 -15.17
CA PRO A 102 5.29 -12.37 -15.49
C PRO A 102 4.54 -11.89 -14.23
N GLY A 103 4.14 -10.63 -14.23
CA GLY A 103 3.50 -9.96 -13.09
C GLY A 103 4.46 -9.47 -12.01
N LEU A 104 5.76 -9.79 -12.07
CA LEU A 104 6.78 -9.26 -11.15
C LEU A 104 7.77 -8.34 -11.89
N ALA A 105 8.17 -7.26 -11.21
CA ALA A 105 9.23 -6.39 -11.70
C ALA A 105 10.59 -7.03 -11.45
N GLN A 106 11.50 -6.81 -12.40
CA GLN A 106 12.84 -7.37 -12.41
C GLN A 106 13.84 -6.40 -13.01
N TRP A 107 15.12 -6.66 -12.78
CA TRP A 107 16.19 -5.99 -13.51
C TRP A 107 17.29 -6.96 -13.90
N THR A 108 18.01 -6.66 -14.98
CA THR A 108 19.15 -7.41 -15.48
C THR A 108 20.26 -6.45 -15.91
N TRP A 109 21.46 -7.00 -16.09
CA TRP A 109 22.52 -6.28 -16.80
C TRP A 109 22.28 -6.39 -18.31
N GLY A 110 22.35 -5.27 -19.01
CA GLY A 110 22.54 -5.27 -20.45
C GLY A 110 23.99 -5.64 -20.82
N ARG A 111 24.30 -5.62 -22.12
CA ARG A 111 25.62 -6.04 -22.64
C ARG A 111 26.79 -5.37 -21.91
N ASP A 112 27.80 -6.18 -21.61
CA ASP A 112 29.05 -5.79 -20.97
C ASP A 112 28.87 -5.02 -19.64
N ARG A 113 27.72 -5.18 -18.96
CA ARG A 113 27.34 -4.44 -17.75
C ARG A 113 27.33 -2.92 -17.93
N ARG A 114 27.17 -2.43 -19.17
CA ARG A 114 27.10 -0.99 -19.49
C ARG A 114 25.71 -0.40 -19.37
N SER A 115 24.71 -1.23 -19.07
CA SER A 115 23.35 -0.78 -18.82
C SER A 115 22.64 -1.66 -17.81
N ILE A 116 21.68 -1.08 -17.12
CA ILE A 116 20.69 -1.78 -16.31
C ILE A 116 19.39 -1.77 -17.10
N GLU A 117 18.81 -2.95 -17.29
CA GLU A 117 17.52 -3.14 -17.95
C GLU A 117 16.49 -3.47 -16.88
N ILE A 118 15.44 -2.67 -16.77
CA ILE A 118 14.35 -2.83 -15.81
C ILE A 118 13.09 -3.14 -16.59
N SER A 119 12.35 -4.17 -16.16
CA SER A 119 11.10 -4.53 -16.81
C SER A 119 10.03 -5.08 -15.86
N LEU A 120 8.78 -4.92 -16.27
CA LEU A 120 7.59 -5.57 -15.72
C LEU A 120 6.67 -5.91 -16.90
N ALA A 121 6.56 -7.20 -17.23
CA ALA A 121 5.52 -7.69 -18.12
C ALA A 121 4.31 -8.09 -17.27
N PRO A 122 3.09 -7.59 -17.53
CA PRO A 122 1.90 -8.11 -16.86
C PRO A 122 1.75 -9.61 -17.13
N ALA A 123 1.26 -10.36 -16.15
CA ALA A 123 0.87 -11.75 -16.37
C ALA A 123 -0.46 -11.79 -17.13
N ASP A 124 -0.62 -12.75 -18.04
CA ASP A 124 -1.92 -13.02 -18.66
C ASP A 124 -2.70 -14.02 -17.79
N TRP A 125 -3.75 -13.54 -17.13
CA TRP A 125 -4.64 -14.36 -16.30
C TRP A 125 -5.99 -14.61 -16.96
N SER A 126 -6.14 -14.30 -18.24
CA SER A 126 -7.44 -14.41 -18.96
C SER A 126 -7.97 -15.84 -18.98
N ARG A 127 -7.08 -16.84 -18.89
CA ARG A 127 -7.42 -18.27 -18.81
C ARG A 127 -7.29 -18.87 -17.42
N ASP A 128 -6.85 -18.08 -16.43
CA ASP A 128 -6.64 -18.58 -15.08
C ASP A 128 -8.01 -18.96 -14.46
N PRO A 129 -8.13 -20.12 -13.80
CA PRO A 129 -9.37 -20.56 -13.17
C PRO A 129 -9.99 -19.59 -12.15
N LEU A 130 -9.25 -18.59 -11.67
CA LEU A 130 -9.78 -17.49 -10.86
C LEU A 130 -10.72 -16.55 -11.65
N PHE A 131 -10.53 -16.48 -12.97
CA PHE A 131 -11.27 -15.62 -13.90
C PHE A 131 -12.02 -16.38 -15.01
N SER A 132 -11.63 -17.62 -15.31
CA SER A 132 -12.30 -18.45 -16.32
C SER A 132 -13.48 -19.22 -15.73
N THR A 133 -14.63 -18.54 -15.64
CA THR A 133 -15.96 -19.17 -15.43
C THR A 133 -16.72 -19.22 -16.76
N ALA A 134 -17.69 -20.12 -16.89
CA ALA A 134 -18.48 -20.29 -18.13
C ALA A 134 -19.10 -18.97 -18.64
N ASP A 135 -19.49 -18.09 -17.71
CA ASP A 135 -20.09 -16.78 -18.01
C ASP A 135 -19.14 -15.60 -17.73
N SER A 136 -17.82 -15.81 -17.84
CA SER A 136 -16.86 -14.74 -17.55
C SER A 136 -17.01 -13.59 -18.56
N PRO A 137 -17.26 -12.34 -18.11
CA PRO A 137 -17.42 -11.21 -19.01
C PRO A 137 -16.08 -10.69 -19.55
N TRP A 138 -14.95 -11.25 -19.11
CA TRP A 138 -13.62 -10.70 -19.36
C TRP A 138 -13.03 -11.19 -20.69
N GLU A 139 -12.66 -10.26 -21.57
CA GLU A 139 -11.84 -10.57 -22.76
C GLU A 139 -10.35 -10.66 -22.44
N ALA A 140 -9.89 -9.96 -21.40
CA ALA A 140 -8.51 -9.98 -20.95
C ALA A 140 -8.39 -9.68 -19.45
N VAL A 141 -7.39 -10.30 -18.82
CA VAL A 141 -7.02 -10.03 -17.43
C VAL A 141 -5.50 -9.88 -17.33
N GLU A 142 -5.05 -8.68 -17.02
CA GLU A 142 -3.64 -8.37 -16.79
C GLU A 142 -3.33 -8.41 -15.29
N GLY A 143 -2.37 -9.26 -14.94
CA GLY A 143 -2.02 -9.57 -13.56
C GLY A 143 -0.69 -8.96 -13.10
N PHE A 144 -0.71 -8.45 -11.87
CA PHE A 144 0.48 -7.95 -11.17
C PHE A 144 0.60 -8.64 -9.82
N TRP A 145 1.71 -9.32 -9.57
CA TRP A 145 1.97 -9.96 -8.29
C TRP A 145 2.47 -8.96 -7.26
N ILE A 146 2.02 -9.14 -6.02
CA ILE A 146 2.55 -8.43 -4.86
C ILE A 146 3.70 -9.27 -4.30
N ALA A 147 4.94 -8.85 -4.56
CA ALA A 147 6.14 -9.53 -4.09
C ALA A 147 6.16 -9.59 -2.56
N ARG A 148 6.52 -10.73 -1.97
CA ARG A 148 6.62 -10.94 -0.51
C ARG A 148 5.35 -10.50 0.23
N PRO A 149 4.19 -11.13 -0.01
CA PRO A 149 2.91 -10.68 0.56
C PRO A 149 2.82 -10.77 2.10
N TRP A 150 3.78 -11.44 2.75
CA TRP A 150 3.93 -11.45 4.21
C TRP A 150 4.64 -10.20 4.77
N MET A 151 5.17 -9.31 3.92
CA MET A 151 5.90 -8.11 4.32
C MET A 151 5.06 -6.86 4.07
N ARG A 152 4.72 -6.14 5.15
CA ARG A 152 3.99 -4.87 5.10
C ARG A 152 4.86 -3.71 4.61
N ASP A 153 6.13 -3.71 4.98
CA ASP A 153 7.11 -2.77 4.48
C ASP A 153 7.28 -2.86 2.96
N ALA A 154 7.45 -1.70 2.32
CA ALA A 154 7.66 -1.61 0.88
C ALA A 154 9.13 -1.86 0.48
N GLY A 155 10.05 -1.95 1.45
CA GLY A 155 11.49 -2.05 1.23
C GLY A 155 11.99 -3.46 0.87
N CYS A 156 13.32 -3.56 0.75
CA CYS A 156 13.98 -4.86 0.68
C CYS A 156 14.02 -5.52 2.08
N PRO A 157 13.90 -6.86 2.17
CA PRO A 157 14.03 -7.59 3.43
C PRO A 157 15.39 -7.29 4.08
N ALA A 158 15.39 -7.19 5.40
CA ALA A 158 16.62 -7.32 6.16
C ALA A 158 17.20 -8.73 5.99
N PRO A 159 18.53 -8.89 5.96
CA PRO A 159 19.14 -10.22 6.03
C PRO A 159 18.75 -10.89 7.37
N PRO A 160 18.58 -12.23 7.40
CA PRO A 160 18.29 -12.93 8.63
C PRO A 160 19.45 -12.74 9.62
N THR A 161 19.13 -12.23 10.81
CA THR A 161 20.09 -12.08 11.91
C THR A 161 20.29 -13.44 12.57
N GLY A 162 21.37 -14.15 12.24
CA GLY A 162 21.70 -15.42 12.92
C GLY A 162 22.83 -16.27 12.33
N THR A 163 23.40 -15.95 11.16
CA THR A 163 24.31 -16.91 10.49
C THR A 163 25.81 -16.64 10.65
N THR A 164 26.24 -15.61 11.37
CA THR A 164 27.68 -15.24 11.38
C THR A 164 28.29 -14.87 12.73
N LYS A 165 27.59 -15.06 13.85
CA LYS A 165 28.18 -14.78 15.18
C LYS A 165 28.00 -15.89 16.22
N ASP A 166 27.01 -16.76 16.05
CA ASP A 166 26.72 -17.83 17.02
C ASP A 166 27.44 -19.15 16.68
N ALA A 167 28.06 -19.26 15.49
CA ALA A 167 28.85 -20.44 15.10
C ALA A 167 30.27 -20.43 15.67
N GLU A 168 30.83 -19.27 16.02
CA GLU A 168 32.21 -19.16 16.52
C GLU A 168 32.30 -19.15 18.07
N ALA A 169 31.16 -18.98 18.76
CA ALA A 169 31.09 -18.98 20.22
C ALA A 169 30.77 -20.37 20.84
N ALA A 170 30.48 -21.39 20.02
CA ALA A 170 29.99 -22.69 20.50
C ALA A 170 31.08 -23.77 20.70
N THR A 171 32.38 -23.45 20.51
CA THR A 171 33.47 -24.45 20.55
C THR A 171 34.33 -24.42 21.81
N THR A 172 33.91 -23.73 22.88
CA THR A 172 34.70 -23.71 24.13
C THR A 172 33.83 -23.63 25.38
N ASP A 173 32.86 -24.53 25.52
CA ASP A 173 32.52 -25.10 26.84
C ASP A 173 31.43 -26.18 26.70
N ARG A 174 31.84 -27.46 26.70
CA ARG A 174 30.98 -28.55 27.19
C ARG A 174 31.82 -29.78 27.49
N ALA A 175 32.37 -29.81 28.70
CA ALA A 175 32.62 -31.05 29.41
C ALA A 175 31.34 -31.49 30.14
N ALA A 176 31.06 -32.80 30.13
CA ALA A 176 29.96 -33.56 30.77
C ALA A 176 28.55 -33.34 30.17
N GLU A 177 27.71 -34.35 29.87
CA GLU A 177 27.59 -35.77 30.25
C GLU A 177 26.76 -36.50 29.14
N PRO A 178 26.82 -37.83 28.96
CA PRO A 178 26.15 -38.52 27.86
C PRO A 178 24.82 -39.14 28.30
N ASP A 179 23.68 -38.67 27.77
CA ASP A 179 22.51 -39.53 27.62
C ASP A 179 21.50 -39.02 26.57
N ALA A 180 20.76 -39.97 26.01
CA ALA A 180 19.64 -39.88 25.07
C ALA A 180 19.94 -39.55 23.59
N ALA A 181 19.86 -40.61 22.78
CA ALA A 181 19.88 -40.66 21.33
C ALA A 181 18.96 -39.63 20.65
N THR A 182 19.52 -38.50 20.25
CA THR A 182 19.08 -37.73 19.08
C THR A 182 20.17 -37.92 18.02
N PRO A 183 19.87 -38.39 16.79
CA PRO A 183 20.88 -38.42 15.75
C PRO A 183 21.37 -36.97 15.54
N PRO A 184 22.69 -36.70 15.59
CA PRO A 184 23.20 -35.37 15.37
C PRO A 184 22.77 -34.90 13.98
N ILE A 185 22.10 -33.75 13.92
CA ILE A 185 21.88 -33.04 12.67
C ILE A 185 23.26 -32.64 12.18
N ASP A 186 23.74 -33.26 11.10
CA ASP A 186 25.04 -32.95 10.50
C ASP A 186 25.04 -31.48 10.03
N PRO A 187 25.78 -30.57 10.70
CA PRO A 187 25.82 -29.16 10.34
C PRO A 187 26.48 -28.91 8.99
N THR A 188 27.02 -29.96 8.35
CA THR A 188 27.70 -29.92 7.06
C THR A 188 26.76 -30.13 5.87
N THR A 189 25.47 -30.43 6.09
CA THR A 189 24.50 -30.53 4.99
C THR A 189 24.30 -29.14 4.39
N PRO A 190 24.70 -28.89 3.11
CA PRO A 190 24.43 -27.61 2.48
C PRO A 190 22.93 -27.38 2.45
N ALA A 191 22.46 -26.29 3.04
CA ALA A 191 21.07 -25.89 2.95
C ALA A 191 20.71 -25.80 1.46
N HIS A 192 19.85 -26.71 1.00
CA HIS A 192 19.32 -26.64 -0.35
C HIS A 192 18.67 -25.25 -0.50
N PRO A 193 18.95 -24.49 -1.59
CA PRO A 193 18.30 -23.22 -1.79
C PRO A 193 16.79 -23.45 -1.76
N ALA A 194 16.12 -22.86 -0.75
CA ALA A 194 14.68 -23.01 -0.59
C ALA A 194 14.00 -22.52 -1.88
N ALA A 195 13.14 -23.36 -2.44
CA ALA A 195 12.35 -22.96 -3.60
C ALA A 195 11.56 -21.67 -3.26
N PRO A 196 11.45 -20.72 -4.21
CA PRO A 196 10.72 -19.49 -3.96
C PRO A 196 9.26 -19.83 -3.60
N ALA A 197 8.75 -19.21 -2.53
CA ALA A 197 7.36 -19.39 -2.14
C ALA A 197 6.43 -19.00 -3.32
N PRO A 198 5.33 -19.74 -3.53
CA PRO A 198 4.38 -19.44 -4.59
C PRO A 198 3.77 -18.05 -4.41
N GLN A 199 3.40 -17.42 -5.52
CA GLN A 199 2.69 -16.15 -5.48
C GLN A 199 1.24 -16.39 -5.03
N VAL A 200 0.77 -15.58 -4.07
CA VAL A 200 -0.54 -15.77 -3.43
C VAL A 200 -1.34 -14.48 -3.29
N ALA A 201 -0.79 -13.34 -3.70
CA ALA A 201 -1.45 -12.04 -3.63
C ALA A 201 -1.16 -11.21 -4.88
N GLY A 202 -2.18 -10.66 -5.52
CA GLY A 202 -2.02 -9.87 -6.75
C GLY A 202 -3.05 -8.77 -6.95
N LEU A 203 -2.81 -7.96 -7.98
CA LEU A 203 -3.76 -7.00 -8.57
C LEU A 203 -4.13 -7.49 -9.97
N ALA A 204 -5.40 -7.37 -10.32
CA ALA A 204 -5.95 -7.78 -11.61
C ALA A 204 -6.63 -6.60 -12.28
N SER A 205 -6.08 -6.16 -13.42
CA SER A 205 -6.80 -5.27 -14.33
C SER A 205 -7.64 -6.11 -15.27
N VAL A 206 -8.96 -6.01 -15.14
CA VAL A 206 -9.95 -6.78 -15.90
C VAL A 206 -10.52 -5.93 -17.02
N PHE A 207 -10.69 -6.51 -18.20
CA PHE A 207 -11.24 -5.86 -19.38
C PHE A 207 -12.41 -6.67 -19.91
N GLU A 208 -13.59 -6.05 -20.00
CA GLU A 208 -14.80 -6.71 -20.50
C GLU A 208 -14.80 -6.84 -22.02
N ALA A 209 -15.45 -7.90 -22.52
CA ALA A 209 -15.66 -8.09 -23.95
C ALA A 209 -16.42 -6.90 -24.56
N GLY A 210 -15.79 -6.20 -25.52
CA GLY A 210 -16.37 -5.01 -26.15
C GLY A 210 -16.31 -3.74 -25.27
N GLY A 211 -15.73 -3.82 -24.08
CA GLY A 211 -15.48 -2.68 -23.20
C GLY A 211 -14.29 -1.82 -23.65
N SER A 212 -13.96 -0.82 -22.83
CA SER A 212 -12.78 0.02 -23.08
C SER A 212 -11.49 -0.80 -22.99
N ARG A 213 -10.59 -0.59 -23.95
CA ARG A 213 -9.24 -1.15 -23.95
C ARG A 213 -8.17 -0.15 -23.49
N VAL A 214 -8.60 1.03 -23.03
CA VAL A 214 -7.68 2.05 -22.50
C VAL A 214 -6.93 1.47 -21.30
N GLY A 215 -5.61 1.65 -21.28
CA GLY A 215 -4.74 1.14 -20.21
C GLY A 215 -4.31 -0.32 -20.36
N ARG A 216 -4.96 -1.12 -21.23
CA ARG A 216 -4.54 -2.49 -21.55
C ARG A 216 -3.19 -2.47 -22.26
N ARG A 217 -2.31 -3.41 -21.92
CA ARG A 217 -0.95 -3.48 -22.47
C ARG A 217 -0.74 -4.58 -23.49
N ASP A 218 -1.63 -5.55 -23.57
CA ASP A 218 -1.54 -6.67 -24.51
C ASP A 218 -0.18 -7.39 -24.39
N GLY A 219 0.24 -7.60 -23.14
CA GLY A 219 1.53 -8.24 -22.82
C GLY A 219 2.75 -7.34 -23.01
N LYS A 220 2.61 -6.10 -23.52
CA LYS A 220 3.74 -5.18 -23.67
C LYS A 220 4.29 -4.78 -22.31
N ALA A 221 5.56 -5.09 -22.06
CA ALA A 221 6.21 -4.73 -20.80
C ALA A 221 6.28 -3.21 -20.57
N PHE A 222 6.23 -2.83 -19.30
CA PHE A 222 6.82 -1.59 -18.82
C PHE A 222 8.34 -1.79 -18.79
N ALA A 223 9.10 -1.01 -19.56
CA ALA A 223 10.53 -1.23 -19.73
C ALA A 223 11.33 0.06 -19.72
N LEU A 224 12.47 0.03 -19.03
CA LEU A 224 13.46 1.10 -18.97
C LEU A 224 14.86 0.51 -19.13
N THR A 225 15.68 1.14 -19.96
CA THR A 225 17.12 0.85 -20.02
C THR A 225 17.88 2.07 -19.51
N GLN A 226 18.56 1.94 -18.38
CA GLN A 226 19.47 2.94 -17.85
C GLN A 226 20.88 2.65 -18.36
N ARG A 227 21.47 3.58 -19.11
CA ARG A 227 22.85 3.44 -19.60
C ARG A 227 23.81 4.16 -18.68
N ALA A 228 25.03 3.64 -18.59
CA ALA A 228 26.13 4.33 -17.95
C ALA A 228 26.40 5.66 -18.68
N GLU A 229 26.64 6.72 -17.92
CA GLU A 229 27.26 7.92 -18.48
C GLU A 229 28.72 7.63 -18.84
N THR A 230 29.28 8.40 -19.76
CA THR A 230 30.65 8.16 -20.24
C THR A 230 31.64 8.32 -19.08
N GLY A 231 32.44 7.29 -18.82
CA GLY A 231 33.41 7.27 -17.73
C GLY A 231 32.84 6.86 -16.37
N VAL A 232 31.53 6.60 -16.26
CA VAL A 232 30.88 6.14 -15.03
C VAL A 232 30.67 4.63 -15.08
N VAL A 233 31.06 3.92 -14.02
CA VAL A 233 30.74 2.49 -13.87
C VAL A 233 29.39 2.37 -13.17
N LEU A 234 28.46 1.60 -13.77
CA LEU A 234 27.19 1.30 -13.12
C LEU A 234 27.42 0.32 -11.96
N VAL A 235 26.90 0.69 -10.79
CA VAL A 235 26.92 -0.15 -9.60
C VAL A 235 25.54 -0.79 -9.42
N ALA A 236 25.52 -2.05 -9.00
CA ALA A 236 24.27 -2.72 -8.66
C ALA A 236 23.57 -1.96 -7.51
N PRO A 237 22.28 -1.68 -7.61
CA PRO A 237 21.55 -0.98 -6.56
C PRO A 237 21.41 -1.87 -5.33
N ALA A 238 22.21 -1.62 -4.29
CA ALA A 238 22.25 -2.43 -3.07
C ALA A 238 20.89 -2.52 -2.36
N ARG A 239 20.08 -1.45 -2.43
CA ARG A 239 18.73 -1.41 -1.85
C ARG A 239 17.64 -1.74 -2.88
N GLY A 240 18.00 -2.21 -4.09
CA GLY A 240 17.07 -2.50 -5.18
C GLY A 240 16.36 -1.26 -5.74
N PHE A 241 15.35 -1.51 -6.57
CA PHE A 241 14.45 -0.52 -7.17
C PHE A 241 13.05 -0.62 -6.57
N ARG A 242 12.18 0.36 -6.83
CA ARG A 242 10.76 0.32 -6.42
C ARG A 242 9.88 0.26 -7.66
N LEU A 243 8.92 -0.65 -7.62
CA LEU A 243 7.75 -0.62 -8.49
C LEU A 243 6.65 0.12 -7.74
N VAL A 244 6.05 1.13 -8.37
CA VAL A 244 4.86 1.81 -7.89
C VAL A 244 3.72 1.54 -8.86
N ILE A 245 2.62 1.03 -8.34
CA ILE A 245 1.35 0.86 -9.05
C ILE A 245 0.30 1.66 -8.29
N GLU A 246 -0.38 2.59 -8.97
CA GLU A 246 -1.46 3.39 -8.41
C GLU A 246 -2.72 3.23 -9.22
N GLY A 247 -3.84 3.39 -8.54
CA GLY A 247 -5.12 3.21 -9.19
C GLY A 247 -6.29 3.29 -8.23
N ARG A 248 -7.38 2.66 -8.65
CA ARG A 248 -8.58 2.44 -7.86
C ARG A 248 -8.89 0.96 -7.82
N LEU A 249 -9.30 0.46 -6.65
CA LEU A 249 -9.80 -0.89 -6.56
C LEU A 249 -11.19 -0.96 -7.19
N GLY A 250 -11.38 -1.89 -8.10
CA GLY A 250 -12.66 -2.18 -8.72
C GLY A 250 -13.48 -3.16 -7.88
N ALA A 251 -14.58 -3.64 -8.47
CA ALA A 251 -15.34 -4.78 -7.96
C ALA A 251 -15.46 -5.83 -9.06
N PHE A 252 -15.35 -7.10 -8.68
CA PHE A 252 -15.75 -8.21 -9.54
C PHE A 252 -17.29 -8.26 -9.69
N PRO A 253 -17.84 -9.02 -10.65
CA PRO A 253 -19.30 -9.22 -10.81
C PRO A 253 -20.01 -9.71 -9.55
N SER A 254 -19.29 -10.36 -8.63
CA SER A 254 -19.80 -10.73 -7.31
C SER A 254 -19.99 -9.56 -6.35
N GLY A 255 -19.62 -8.34 -6.75
CA GLY A 255 -19.60 -7.13 -5.91
C GLY A 255 -18.36 -7.01 -5.01
N GLN A 256 -17.52 -8.05 -4.91
CA GLN A 256 -16.33 -8.05 -4.06
C GLN A 256 -15.13 -7.43 -4.79
N ALA A 257 -14.33 -6.62 -4.09
CA ALA A 257 -13.07 -6.09 -4.62
C ALA A 257 -11.96 -7.14 -4.72
N ILE A 258 -11.99 -8.16 -3.86
CA ILE A 258 -10.96 -9.20 -3.77
C ILE A 258 -11.60 -10.56 -4.00
N ARG A 259 -10.99 -11.38 -4.86
CA ARG A 259 -11.40 -12.75 -5.14
C ARG A 259 -10.28 -13.70 -4.75
N CYS A 260 -10.64 -14.79 -4.08
CA CYS A 260 -9.71 -15.81 -3.64
C CYS A 260 -10.07 -17.17 -4.24
N ARG A 261 -9.05 -18.03 -4.42
CA ARG A 261 -9.21 -19.43 -4.80
C ARG A 261 -8.12 -20.28 -4.17
N ALA A 262 -8.49 -21.46 -3.70
CA ALA A 262 -7.59 -22.50 -3.23
C ALA A 262 -8.07 -23.87 -3.73
N PRO A 263 -7.16 -24.85 -3.92
CA PRO A 263 -7.54 -26.23 -4.20
C PRO A 263 -8.23 -26.93 -3.02
N SER A 264 -7.93 -26.51 -1.78
CA SER A 264 -8.53 -27.03 -0.54
C SER A 264 -8.49 -25.98 0.57
N ALA A 265 -9.23 -26.19 1.66
CA ALA A 265 -9.23 -25.30 2.83
C ALA A 265 -7.87 -25.26 3.57
N ASP A 266 -7.10 -26.34 3.49
CA ASP A 266 -5.77 -26.45 4.14
C ASP A 266 -4.63 -25.82 3.32
N THR A 267 -4.94 -25.32 2.12
CA THR A 267 -3.98 -24.61 1.28
C THR A 267 -4.22 -23.12 1.37
N ARG A 268 -3.15 -22.32 1.50
CA ARG A 268 -3.27 -20.86 1.43
C ARG A 268 -3.88 -20.45 0.08
N PRO A 269 -4.99 -19.70 0.05
CA PRO A 269 -5.59 -19.27 -1.20
C PRO A 269 -4.70 -18.25 -1.93
N VAL A 270 -4.80 -18.26 -3.25
CA VAL A 270 -4.37 -17.14 -4.10
C VAL A 270 -5.50 -16.13 -4.11
N CYS A 271 -5.21 -14.90 -3.71
CA CYS A 271 -6.17 -13.81 -3.65
C CYS A 271 -5.72 -12.65 -4.53
N VAL A 272 -6.63 -12.11 -5.34
CA VAL A 272 -6.34 -10.95 -6.19
C VAL A 272 -7.39 -9.87 -6.02
N ALA A 273 -6.95 -8.61 -6.04
CA ALA A 273 -7.85 -7.46 -6.02
C ALA A 273 -8.11 -6.97 -7.44
N ALA A 274 -9.36 -6.68 -7.79
CA ALA A 274 -9.70 -5.97 -9.02
C ALA A 274 -9.12 -4.54 -8.96
N ALA A 275 -8.44 -4.09 -10.00
CA ALA A 275 -7.76 -2.80 -10.03
C ALA A 275 -7.84 -2.12 -11.39
N GLU A 276 -8.31 -0.88 -11.38
CA GLU A 276 -8.13 0.09 -12.46
C GLU A 276 -6.78 0.79 -12.22
N VAL A 277 -5.77 0.47 -13.04
CA VAL A 277 -4.41 1.01 -12.88
C VAL A 277 -4.29 2.32 -13.65
N ASP A 278 -4.00 3.40 -12.92
CA ASP A 278 -3.86 4.76 -13.47
C ASP A 278 -2.40 5.16 -13.66
N ARG A 279 -1.48 4.54 -12.91
CA ARG A 279 -0.05 4.86 -12.96
C ARG A 279 0.77 3.63 -12.66
N VAL A 280 1.81 3.42 -13.46
CA VAL A 280 2.92 2.53 -13.15
C VAL A 280 4.21 3.32 -13.22
N ALA A 281 5.09 3.17 -12.23
CA ALA A 281 6.39 3.84 -12.23
C ALA A 281 7.49 2.92 -11.68
N PHE A 282 8.70 3.13 -12.18
CA PHE A 282 9.92 2.65 -11.56
C PHE A 282 10.59 3.81 -10.82
N GLU A 283 10.98 3.59 -9.57
CA GLU A 283 11.76 4.52 -8.76
C GLU A 283 13.08 3.86 -8.32
N ASP A 284 14.08 4.67 -8.00
CA ASP A 284 15.25 4.20 -7.26
C ASP A 284 14.96 4.05 -5.76
N ALA A 285 16.00 3.75 -4.98
CA ALA A 285 15.83 3.47 -3.56
C ALA A 285 15.47 4.66 -2.69
N ASP A 286 15.72 5.87 -3.18
CA ASP A 286 15.46 7.14 -2.50
C ASP A 286 14.12 7.73 -2.94
N GLY A 287 13.37 7.03 -3.80
CA GLY A 287 12.05 7.43 -4.28
C GLY A 287 12.10 8.36 -5.49
N ARG A 288 13.27 8.55 -6.12
CA ARG A 288 13.35 9.32 -7.37
C ARG A 288 12.77 8.49 -8.51
N VAL A 289 11.79 9.06 -9.21
CA VAL A 289 11.15 8.43 -10.37
C VAL A 289 12.17 8.30 -11.51
N LEU A 290 12.34 7.08 -12.00
CA LEU A 290 13.18 6.73 -13.15
C LEU A 290 12.39 6.76 -14.45
N ARG A 291 11.15 6.22 -14.42
CA ARG A 291 10.23 6.19 -15.55
C ARG A 291 8.80 6.02 -15.05
N GLU A 292 7.85 6.64 -15.74
CA GLU A 292 6.42 6.55 -15.45
C GLU A 292 5.61 6.25 -16.72
N TRP A 293 4.48 5.57 -16.54
CA TRP A 293 3.45 5.30 -17.53
C TRP A 293 2.07 5.60 -16.95
N ARG A 294 1.20 6.18 -17.77
CA ARG A 294 -0.23 6.40 -17.49
C ARG A 294 -1.06 5.91 -18.69
N PRO A 295 -2.31 5.48 -18.48
CA PRO A 295 -3.26 5.29 -19.57
C PRO A 295 -3.40 6.61 -20.34
N GLY A 296 -3.34 6.54 -21.67
CA GLY A 296 -3.47 7.70 -22.57
C GLY A 296 -4.89 7.87 -23.09
#